data_AF-A0A821UHU9-F1
#
_entry.id   AF-A0A821UHU9-F1
#
_cell.length_a   1.000
_cell.length_b   1.000
_cell.length_c   1.000
_cell.angle_alpha   90.00
_cell.angle_beta   90.00
_cell.angle_gamma   90.00
#
_symmetry.space_group_name_H-M   'P 1'
#
loop_
_entity.id
_entity.type
_entity.pdbx_description
1 polymer ?
#
loop_
_entity_poly.entity_id
_entity_poly.type
_entity_poly.pdbx_seq_one_letter_code
_entity_poly.pdbx_strand_id
1 'polypeptide(L)'
;LYPVTIPATTSLPPSPISTSISITGNNYYQIETIFLNNSISLTTLLVVITVPKTFGLSGPSSYTNFWSNTVTNNITDMNATVIYRFQLIDQNTIVPGTWGINVQFNLNGAGRRPTSNDTYSIQVGSYPEIYGHF
;
A
#
# COMPACT_ATOMS: atom_id res chain seq x y z
N LEU A 1 -31.93 -42.54 7.63
CA LEU A 1 -30.69 -41.73 7.53
C LEU A 1 -31.12 -40.33 7.12
N TYR A 2 -31.01 -39.34 8.01
CA TYR A 2 -31.33 -37.96 7.65
C TYR A 2 -30.15 -37.35 6.88
N PRO A 3 -30.38 -36.61 5.79
CA PRO A 3 -29.30 -35.94 5.08
C PRO A 3 -28.68 -34.87 5.98
N VAL A 4 -27.37 -34.98 6.19
CA VAL A 4 -26.56 -33.94 6.82
C VAL A 4 -26.43 -32.79 5.82
N THR A 5 -27.09 -31.66 6.09
CA THR A 5 -26.89 -30.43 5.33
C THR A 5 -25.58 -29.81 5.79
N ILE A 6 -24.53 -29.93 4.98
CA ILE A 6 -23.27 -29.22 5.22
C ILE A 6 -23.56 -27.73 5.01
N PRO A 7 -23.27 -26.84 5.97
CA PRO A 7 -23.45 -25.41 5.79
C PRO A 7 -22.61 -24.95 4.60
N ALA A 8 -23.23 -24.19 3.68
CA ALA A 8 -22.49 -23.55 2.62
C ALA A 8 -21.43 -22.63 3.25
N THR A 9 -20.16 -22.86 2.94
CA THR A 9 -19.08 -21.95 3.30
C THR A 9 -19.34 -20.64 2.55
N THR A 10 -19.85 -19.63 3.24
CA THR A 10 -19.97 -18.28 2.70
C THR A 10 -18.56 -17.72 2.57
N SER A 11 -17.95 -17.88 1.39
CA SER A 11 -16.69 -17.22 1.07
C SER A 11 -16.89 -15.71 1.21
N LEU A 12 -15.98 -15.03 1.90
CA LEU A 12 -15.99 -13.57 1.95
C LEU A 12 -15.99 -13.01 0.52
N PRO A 13 -16.70 -11.90 0.26
CA PRO A 13 -16.63 -11.24 -1.03
C PRO A 13 -15.18 -10.82 -1.34
N PRO A 14 -14.78 -10.79 -2.63
CA PRO A 14 -13.46 -10.28 -3.00
C PRO A 14 -13.30 -8.84 -2.53
N SER A 15 -12.05 -8.44 -2.28
CA SER A 15 -11.75 -7.05 -1.90
C SER A 15 -12.24 -6.08 -2.98
N PRO A 16 -12.84 -4.93 -2.60
CA PRO A 16 -13.33 -3.94 -3.55
C PRO A 16 -12.21 -3.11 -4.20
N ILE A 17 -10.95 -3.36 -3.80
CA ILE A 17 -9.76 -2.71 -4.33
C ILE A 17 -9.08 -3.65 -5.32
N SER A 18 -8.72 -3.13 -6.49
CA SER A 18 -7.66 -3.69 -7.33
C SER A 18 -6.44 -2.78 -7.34
N THR A 19 -5.25 -3.37 -7.47
CA THR A 19 -3.98 -2.65 -7.42
C THR A 19 -3.24 -2.67 -8.75
N SER A 20 -2.51 -1.60 -9.02
CA SER A 20 -1.40 -1.60 -10.00
C SER A 20 -0.23 -0.82 -9.44
N ILE A 21 0.95 -0.99 -10.02
CA ILE A 21 2.19 -0.39 -9.52
C ILE A 21 2.93 0.39 -10.62
N SER A 22 3.79 1.31 -10.20
CA SER A 22 4.75 1.98 -11.08
C SER A 22 6.05 2.27 -10.33
N ILE A 23 7.16 2.20 -11.04
CA ILE A 23 8.50 2.53 -10.53
C ILE A 23 9.08 3.61 -11.43
N THR A 24 9.35 4.78 -10.87
CA THR A 24 9.94 5.92 -11.60
C THR A 24 11.16 6.45 -10.85
N GLY A 25 11.93 7.33 -11.50
CA GLY A 25 13.11 7.96 -10.92
C GLY A 25 14.35 7.93 -11.80
N ASN A 26 15.50 8.22 -11.18
CA ASN A 26 16.79 8.32 -11.83
C ASN A 26 17.92 7.87 -10.87
N ASN A 27 19.17 8.29 -11.10
CA ASN A 27 20.30 7.86 -10.28
C ASN A 27 20.34 8.51 -8.88
N TYR A 28 19.51 9.51 -8.61
CA TYR A 28 19.49 10.28 -7.38
C TYR A 28 18.28 9.98 -6.50
N TYR A 29 17.16 9.57 -7.10
CA TYR A 29 15.95 9.21 -6.38
C TYR A 29 15.16 8.14 -7.12
N GLN A 30 14.34 7.39 -6.38
CA GLN A 30 13.38 6.45 -6.93
C GLN A 30 12.06 6.59 -6.17
N ILE A 31 10.98 6.40 -6.92
CA ILE A 31 9.59 6.51 -6.46
C ILE A 31 8.90 5.20 -6.82
N GLU A 32 8.26 4.62 -5.83
CA GLU A 32 7.44 3.43 -5.94
C GLU A 32 6.00 3.82 -5.64
N THR A 33 5.12 3.60 -6.61
CA THR A 33 3.71 4.01 -6.55
C THR A 33 2.81 2.79 -6.54
N ILE A 34 1.86 2.75 -5.62
CA ILE A 34 0.70 1.85 -5.65
C ILE A 34 -0.51 2.66 -6.06
N PHE A 35 -1.21 2.23 -7.10
CA PHE A 35 -2.51 2.73 -7.47
C PHE A 35 -3.58 1.82 -6.90
N LEU A 36 -4.41 2.36 -6.01
CA LEU A 36 -5.59 1.73 -5.45
C LEU A 36 -6.81 2.11 -6.30
N ASN A 37 -7.40 1.15 -6.99
CA ASN A 37 -8.63 1.35 -7.74
C ASN A 37 -9.78 0.74 -6.93
N ASN A 38 -10.53 1.59 -6.23
CA ASN A 38 -11.65 1.14 -5.41
C ASN A 38 -12.98 1.37 -6.14
N SER A 39 -13.82 0.32 -6.18
CA SER A 39 -15.14 0.36 -6.83
C SER A 39 -16.26 0.84 -5.91
N ILE A 40 -15.99 0.93 -4.60
CA ILE A 40 -16.95 1.38 -3.57
C ILE A 40 -16.31 2.43 -2.67
N SER A 41 -17.14 3.16 -1.94
CA SER A 41 -16.68 4.06 -0.87
C SER A 41 -16.03 3.28 0.27
N LEU A 42 -14.85 3.70 0.72
CA LEU A 42 -14.12 3.05 1.81
C LEU A 42 -14.18 3.91 3.07
N THR A 43 -14.57 3.30 4.19
CA THR A 43 -14.58 3.93 5.53
C THR A 43 -13.45 3.43 6.42
N THR A 44 -12.68 2.44 5.96
CA THR A 44 -11.45 1.98 6.58
C THR A 44 -10.43 1.68 5.49
N LEU A 45 -9.17 2.00 5.73
CA LEU A 45 -8.05 1.65 4.87
C LEU A 45 -6.78 1.66 5.71
N LEU A 46 -6.00 0.60 5.60
CA LEU A 46 -4.62 0.55 6.07
C LEU A 46 -3.76 0.03 4.91
N VAL A 47 -2.74 0.79 4.54
CA VAL A 47 -1.71 0.38 3.59
C VAL A 47 -0.38 0.39 4.30
N VAL A 48 0.33 -0.73 4.24
CA VAL A 48 1.68 -0.86 4.78
C VAL A 48 2.62 -1.21 3.62
N ILE A 49 3.67 -0.42 3.44
CA ILE A 49 4.72 -0.67 2.45
C ILE A 49 6.02 -0.89 3.22
N THR A 50 6.72 -1.98 2.93
CA THR A 50 8.01 -2.30 3.55
C THR A 50 9.08 -2.35 2.47
N VAL A 51 10.07 -1.48 2.61
CA VAL A 51 11.21 -1.35 1.68
C VAL A 51 12.48 -1.77 2.42
N PRO A 52 13.15 -2.86 2.04
CA PRO A 52 14.47 -3.19 2.58
C PRO A 52 15.51 -2.12 2.24
N LYS A 53 16.32 -1.75 3.23
CA LYS A 53 17.42 -0.81 3.02
C LYS A 53 18.50 -1.47 2.17
N THR A 54 18.82 -0.81 1.06
CA THR A 54 19.98 -1.13 0.22
C THR A 54 21.03 -0.03 0.35
N PHE A 55 22.25 -0.29 -0.11
CA PHE A 55 23.31 0.73 -0.14
C PHE A 55 22.84 1.99 -0.88
N GLY A 56 23.15 3.17 -0.32
CA GLY A 56 22.78 4.46 -0.87
C GLY A 56 21.37 4.96 -0.55
N LEU A 57 20.48 4.10 -0.03
CA LEU A 57 19.11 4.48 0.32
C LEU A 57 19.10 5.42 1.54
N SER A 58 18.51 6.60 1.38
CA SER A 58 18.35 7.58 2.45
C SER A 58 17.16 8.50 2.21
N GLY A 59 16.84 9.34 3.19
CA GLY A 59 15.80 10.36 3.06
C GLY A 59 14.43 9.79 2.66
N PRO A 60 13.89 8.83 3.43
CA PRO A 60 12.58 8.28 3.12
C PRO A 60 11.52 9.36 3.23
N SER A 61 10.64 9.41 2.23
CA SER A 61 9.55 10.36 2.13
C SER A 61 8.37 9.71 1.42
N SER A 62 7.19 10.29 1.56
CA SER A 62 6.01 9.78 0.89
C SER A 62 4.96 10.85 0.70
N TYR A 63 4.10 10.64 -0.30
CA TYR A 63 2.99 11.52 -0.63
C TYR A 63 1.87 10.75 -1.32
N THR A 64 0.67 11.32 -1.33
CA THR A 64 -0.52 10.69 -1.92
C THR A 64 -1.35 11.74 -2.66
N ASN A 65 -2.26 11.29 -3.52
CA ASN A 65 -3.27 12.14 -4.15
C ASN A 65 -4.64 12.07 -3.44
N PHE A 66 -4.72 11.45 -2.25
CA PHE A 66 -5.92 11.53 -1.43
C PHE A 66 -6.24 13.00 -1.12
N TRP A 67 -7.52 13.31 -0.91
CA TRP A 67 -7.88 14.63 -0.41
C TRP A 67 -7.16 14.93 0.92
N SER A 68 -6.88 16.22 1.15
CA SER A 68 -6.17 16.66 2.33
C SER A 68 -6.86 16.17 3.61
N ASN A 69 -6.07 15.70 4.56
CA ASN A 69 -6.53 15.11 5.83
C ASN A 69 -7.38 13.83 5.71
N THR A 70 -7.42 13.15 4.55
CA THR A 70 -8.13 11.86 4.44
C THR A 70 -7.35 10.74 5.11
N VAL A 71 -6.04 10.67 4.88
CA VAL A 71 -5.17 9.62 5.44
C VAL A 71 -4.07 10.22 6.31
N THR A 72 -3.73 9.53 7.39
CA THR A 72 -2.46 9.71 8.09
C THR A 72 -1.36 8.97 7.35
N ASN A 73 -0.14 9.48 7.43
CA ASN A 73 1.06 8.90 6.84
C ASN A 73 2.15 8.89 7.91
N ASN A 74 2.69 7.70 8.19
CA ASN A 74 3.78 7.53 9.13
C ASN A 74 4.91 6.73 8.47
N ILE A 75 6.15 7.20 8.65
CA ILE A 75 7.35 6.57 8.11
C ILE A 75 8.20 6.13 9.30
N THR A 76 8.43 4.84 9.43
CA THR A 76 9.35 4.27 10.43
C THR A 76 10.63 3.84 9.74
N ASP A 77 11.71 4.57 10.02
CA ASP A 77 13.03 4.28 9.48
C ASP A 77 13.82 3.37 10.44
N MET A 78 14.01 2.11 10.07
CA MET A 78 14.71 1.10 10.88
C MET A 78 16.10 0.81 10.31
N ASN A 79 16.90 -0.01 11.01
CA ASN A 79 18.26 -0.33 10.56
C ASN A 79 18.30 -1.08 9.21
N ALA A 80 17.34 -1.96 8.96
CA ALA A 80 17.32 -2.84 7.78
C ALA A 80 16.15 -2.58 6.82
N THR A 81 15.15 -1.79 7.22
CA THR A 81 13.92 -1.56 6.46
C THR A 81 13.39 -0.15 6.71
N VAL A 82 12.61 0.35 5.75
CA VAL A 82 11.74 1.51 5.93
C VAL A 82 10.30 1.02 5.82
N ILE A 83 9.47 1.36 6.79
CA ILE A 83 8.04 1.01 6.81
C ILE A 83 7.23 2.28 6.62
N TYR A 84 6.41 2.32 5.57
CA TYR A 84 5.45 3.40 5.32
C TYR A 84 4.06 2.89 5.66
N ARG A 85 3.32 3.65 6.47
CA ARG A 85 1.97 3.32 6.90
C ARG A 85 1.02 4.45 6.54
N PHE A 86 0.05 4.15 5.69
CA PHE A 86 -1.05 5.05 5.35
C PHE A 86 -2.33 4.51 5.95
N GLN A 87 -3.01 5.31 6.76
CA GLN A 87 -4.23 4.90 7.44
C GLN A 87 -5.31 5.95 7.27
N LEU A 88 -6.48 5.54 6.77
CA LEU A 88 -7.66 6.39 6.72
C LEU A 88 -7.99 6.89 8.13
N ILE A 89 -8.13 8.20 8.27
CA ILE A 89 -8.54 8.81 9.53
C ILE A 89 -9.99 8.45 9.81
N ASP A 90 -10.32 8.16 11.06
CA ASP A 90 -11.68 7.81 11.46
C ASP A 90 -12.69 8.87 10.99
N GLN A 91 -13.89 8.40 10.62
CA GLN A 91 -14.99 9.22 10.10
C GLN A 91 -14.79 9.81 8.69
N ASN A 92 -13.60 9.68 8.10
CA ASN A 92 -13.42 10.01 6.69
C ASN A 92 -13.91 8.89 5.77
N THR A 93 -14.16 9.26 4.52
CA THR A 93 -14.55 8.32 3.46
C THR A 93 -13.75 8.59 2.20
N ILE A 94 -13.19 7.54 1.63
CA ILE A 94 -12.56 7.56 0.31
C ILE A 94 -13.63 7.18 -0.71
N VAL A 95 -13.95 8.07 -1.64
CA VAL A 95 -14.94 7.78 -2.71
C VAL A 95 -14.37 6.80 -3.75
N PRO A 96 -15.22 6.11 -4.53
CA PRO A 96 -14.77 5.31 -5.67
C PRO A 96 -13.84 6.09 -6.60
N GLY A 97 -12.75 5.47 -7.04
CA GLY A 97 -11.77 6.11 -7.90
C GLY A 97 -10.41 5.43 -7.89
N THR A 98 -9.41 6.16 -8.39
CA THR A 98 -8.01 5.74 -8.42
C THR A 98 -7.17 6.64 -7.53
N TRP A 99 -6.54 6.06 -6.52
CA TRP A 99 -5.72 6.77 -5.53
C TRP A 99 -4.28 6.27 -5.56
N GLY A 100 -3.33 7.18 -5.72
CA GLY A 100 -1.90 6.90 -5.73
C GLY A 100 -1.28 7.10 -4.36
N ILE A 101 -0.58 6.08 -3.88
CA ILE A 101 0.30 6.12 -2.72
C ILE A 101 1.73 6.02 -3.24
N ASN A 102 2.55 7.03 -2.92
CA ASN A 102 3.92 7.13 -3.41
C ASN A 102 4.87 7.07 -2.22
N VAL A 103 5.85 6.17 -2.29
CA VAL A 103 7.01 6.18 -1.41
C VAL A 103 8.23 6.57 -2.24
N GLN A 104 9.06 7.43 -1.67
CA GLN A 104 10.20 8.02 -2.35
C GLN A 104 11.41 7.97 -1.43
N PHE A 105 12.57 7.69 -2.02
CA PHE A 105 13.84 7.71 -1.32
C PHE A 105 14.95 8.22 -2.23
N ASN A 106 15.98 8.77 -1.60
CA ASN A 106 17.21 9.20 -2.26
C ASN A 106 18.16 8.01 -2.40
N LEU A 107 18.90 8.00 -3.51
CA LEU A 107 19.89 6.98 -3.87
C LEU A 107 21.33 7.51 -3.81
N ASN A 108 21.52 8.81 -3.60
CA ASN A 108 22.84 9.45 -3.45
C ASN A 108 23.83 9.12 -4.60
N GLY A 109 23.33 8.96 -5.83
CA GLY A 109 24.15 8.60 -6.98
C GLY A 109 24.50 7.13 -7.10
N ALA A 110 23.98 6.26 -6.21
CA ALA A 110 24.17 4.80 -6.27
C ALA A 110 23.44 4.12 -7.44
N GLY A 111 22.67 4.87 -8.25
CA GLY A 111 21.87 4.34 -9.34
C GLY A 111 20.54 3.76 -8.86
N ARG A 112 19.79 3.13 -9.77
CA ARG A 112 18.50 2.47 -9.45
C ARG A 112 18.71 1.22 -8.61
N ARG A 113 17.82 0.99 -7.63
CA ARG A 113 17.81 -0.24 -6.84
C ARG A 113 16.75 -1.24 -7.32
N PRO A 114 16.97 -2.55 -7.19
CA PRO A 114 15.94 -3.55 -7.47
C PRO A 114 14.78 -3.46 -6.47
N THR A 115 13.54 -3.60 -6.96
CA THR A 115 12.31 -3.45 -6.16
C THR A 115 11.66 -4.77 -5.73
N SER A 116 12.16 -5.90 -6.23
CA SER A 116 11.51 -7.21 -6.07
C SER A 116 11.29 -7.65 -4.61
N ASN A 117 12.01 -7.06 -3.66
CA ASN A 117 11.89 -7.34 -2.24
C ASN A 117 11.06 -6.28 -1.49
N ASP A 118 10.61 -5.23 -2.18
CA ASP A 118 9.64 -4.29 -1.63
C ASP A 118 8.28 -4.95 -1.62
N THR A 119 7.60 -4.83 -0.49
CA THR A 119 6.33 -5.49 -0.26
C THR A 119 5.30 -4.46 0.13
N TYR A 120 4.04 -4.76 -0.15
CA TYR A 120 2.93 -4.01 0.40
C TYR A 120 1.80 -4.92 0.84
N SER A 121 1.04 -4.44 1.83
CA SER A 121 -0.23 -5.01 2.23
C SER A 121 -1.31 -3.93 2.35
N ILE A 122 -2.54 -4.30 2.01
CA ILE A 122 -3.70 -3.40 2.03
C ILE A 122 -4.86 -4.10 2.73
N GLN A 123 -5.32 -3.51 3.83
CA GLN A 123 -6.48 -3.95 4.58
C GLN A 123 -7.62 -2.93 4.45
N VAL A 124 -8.82 -3.42 4.15
CA VAL A 124 -10.05 -2.64 4.06
C VAL A 124 -11.13 -3.37 4.83
N GLY A 125 -11.66 -2.77 5.89
CA GLY A 125 -12.74 -3.31 6.70
C GLY A 125 -12.49 -4.77 7.07
N SER A 126 -13.48 -5.61 6.80
CA SER A 126 -13.42 -7.07 6.98
C SER A 126 -13.12 -7.84 5.68
N TYR A 127 -12.72 -7.15 4.60
CA TYR A 127 -12.34 -7.83 3.36
C TYR A 127 -10.99 -8.56 3.54
N PRO A 128 -10.73 -9.61 2.75
CA PRO A 128 -9.41 -10.25 2.72
C PRO A 128 -8.30 -9.24 2.43
N GLU A 129 -7.19 -9.34 3.16
CA GLU A 129 -6.00 -8.51 2.94
C GLU A 129 -5.40 -8.77 1.56
N ILE A 130 -5.00 -7.71 0.87
CA ILE A 130 -4.29 -7.78 -0.41
C ILE A 130 -2.80 -7.67 -0.12
N TYR A 131 -1.99 -8.58 -0.68
CA TYR A 131 -0.53 -8.53 -0.62
C TYR A 131 0.06 -8.41 -2.02
N GLY A 132 1.20 -7.73 -2.14
CA GLY A 132 1.94 -7.65 -3.39
C GLY A 132 3.37 -7.15 -3.23
N HIS A 133 4.03 -7.01 -4.37
CA HIS A 133 5.42 -6.56 -4.51
C HIS A 133 5.53 -5.50 -5.62
N PHE A 134 6.65 -4.76 -5.66
CA PHE A 134 6.98 -3.79 -6.70
C PHE A 134 7.87 -4.36 -7.81
#